data_AF-A0A3N5S716-F1
#
_entry.id   AF-A0A3N5S716-F1
#
_cell.length_a   1.000
_cell.length_b   1.000
_cell.length_c   1.000
_cell.angle_alpha   90.00
_cell.angle_beta   90.00
_cell.angle_gamma   90.00
#
_symmetry.space_group_name_H-M   'P 1'
#
loop_
_entity.id
_entity.type
_entity.pdbx_description
1 polymer ?
#
loop_
_entity_poly.entity_id
_entity_poly.type
_entity_poly.pdbx_seq_one_letter_code
_entity_poly.pdbx_strand_id
1 'polypeptide(L)'
;MAKKSHARSTKATQHSSATPGCNLLLALTLVPLVIGVLLIGAWVLDIEIFEDPQAQITVAVLFILLGFAASNAMQKRWRLAAGWGLLMIADLVILAWLNVWAQTVAIGIGVMGITFLAIEFYRQYRQGRVENKKK
;
A
#
# COMPACT_ATOMS: atom_id res chain seq x y z
N MET A 1 15.53 57.49 -2.56
CA MET A 1 16.18 56.17 -2.38
C MET A 1 15.09 55.09 -2.21
N ALA A 2 15.40 53.88 -2.66
CA ALA A 2 14.46 52.94 -3.27
C ALA A 2 13.69 51.97 -2.35
N LYS A 3 12.53 51.56 -2.87
CA LYS A 3 11.81 50.26 -2.79
C LYS A 3 11.03 49.84 -1.52
N LYS A 4 9.70 49.87 -1.70
CA LYS A 4 8.64 49.02 -1.13
C LYS A 4 9.02 47.52 -1.13
N SER A 5 8.55 46.75 -0.14
CA SER A 5 7.52 45.71 -0.33
C SER A 5 7.34 44.78 0.88
N HIS A 6 6.07 44.46 1.12
CA HIS A 6 5.49 43.47 2.03
C HIS A 6 6.20 42.13 2.14
N ALA A 7 6.17 41.57 3.36
CA ALA A 7 6.26 40.13 3.59
C ALA A 7 5.21 39.69 4.63
N ARG A 8 3.94 39.70 4.25
CA ARG A 8 2.90 38.93 4.96
C ARG A 8 2.86 37.55 4.31
N SER A 9 3.66 36.63 4.83
CA SER A 9 3.67 35.23 4.38
C SER A 9 2.38 34.57 4.87
N THR A 10 1.37 34.59 4.00
CA THR A 10 0.10 33.91 4.19
C THR A 10 0.39 32.41 4.26
N LYS A 11 0.07 31.80 5.41
CA LYS A 11 -0.02 30.34 5.57
C LYS A 11 -0.97 29.81 4.50
N ALA A 12 -0.43 29.26 3.43
CA ALA A 12 -1.18 28.45 2.49
C ALA A 12 -1.49 27.13 3.20
N THR A 13 -2.60 27.11 3.94
CA THR A 13 -3.26 25.87 4.33
C THR A 13 -3.64 25.17 3.03
N GLN A 14 -2.83 24.20 2.60
CA GLN A 14 -3.16 23.30 1.49
C GLN A 14 -4.33 22.44 1.93
N HIS A 15 -5.54 22.99 1.85
CA HIS A 15 -6.75 22.20 1.75
C HIS A 15 -6.73 21.65 0.31
N SER A 16 -6.15 20.47 0.14
CA SER A 16 -6.29 19.73 -1.12
C SER A 16 -7.77 19.49 -1.33
N SER A 17 -8.35 20.18 -2.31
CA SER A 17 -9.70 19.93 -2.79
C SER A 17 -9.71 18.55 -3.43
N ALA A 18 -10.06 17.53 -2.63
CA ALA A 18 -10.29 16.19 -3.10
C ALA A 18 -11.34 16.25 -4.22
N THR A 19 -10.89 16.06 -5.47
CA THR A 19 -11.76 16.04 -6.64
C THR A 19 -12.67 14.82 -6.52
N PRO A 20 -14.00 14.95 -6.72
CA PRO A 20 -14.96 13.86 -6.46
C PRO A 20 -14.61 12.54 -7.17
N GLY A 21 -13.98 12.59 -8.35
CA GLY A 21 -13.51 11.39 -9.06
C GLY A 21 -12.35 10.65 -8.38
N CYS A 22 -11.48 11.34 -7.64
CA CYS A 22 -10.40 10.71 -6.89
C CYS A 22 -10.93 9.86 -5.72
N ASN A 23 -11.99 10.33 -5.05
CA ASN A 23 -12.63 9.60 -3.96
C ASN A 23 -13.35 8.33 -4.47
N LEU A 24 -14.00 8.42 -5.65
CA LEU A 24 -14.63 7.26 -6.28
C LEU A 24 -13.59 6.20 -6.66
N LEU A 25 -12.48 6.63 -7.24
CA LEU A 25 -11.38 5.74 -7.60
C LEU A 25 -10.76 5.11 -6.34
N LEU A 26 -10.52 5.88 -5.28
CA LEU A 26 -10.04 5.32 -4.01
C LEU A 26 -11.03 4.33 -3.40
N ALA A 27 -12.33 4.61 -3.48
CA ALA A 27 -13.37 3.66 -3.09
C ALA A 27 -13.34 2.39 -3.95
N LEU A 28 -12.98 2.48 -5.23
CA LEU A 28 -12.81 1.33 -6.10
C LEU A 28 -11.62 0.45 -5.66
N THR A 29 -10.52 1.05 -5.18
CA THR A 29 -9.39 0.28 -4.61
C THR A 29 -9.71 -0.37 -3.26
N LEU A 30 -10.79 0.05 -2.60
CA LEU A 30 -11.29 -0.58 -1.38
C LEU A 30 -11.95 -1.93 -1.68
N VAL A 31 -12.53 -2.11 -2.86
CA VAL A 31 -13.21 -3.35 -3.27
C VAL A 31 -12.31 -4.59 -3.12
N PRO A 32 -11.11 -4.66 -3.75
CA PRO A 32 -10.26 -5.83 -3.59
C PRO A 32 -9.83 -6.04 -2.12
N LEU A 33 -9.62 -4.97 -1.36
CA LEU A 33 -9.28 -5.08 0.06
C LEU A 33 -10.43 -5.70 0.89
N VAL A 34 -11.67 -5.27 0.66
CA VAL A 34 -12.85 -5.84 1.34
C VAL A 34 -13.03 -7.29 0.97
N ILE A 35 -12.90 -7.64 -0.31
CA ILE A 35 -12.99 -9.03 -0.77
C ILE A 35 -11.92 -9.90 -0.08
N GLY A 36 -10.67 -9.44 -0.02
CA GLY A 36 -9.60 -10.19 0.65
C GLY A 36 -9.89 -10.40 2.14
N VAL A 37 -10.37 -9.38 2.85
CA VAL A 37 -10.78 -9.52 4.26
C VAL A 37 -11.94 -10.50 4.43
N LEU A 38 -12.93 -10.47 3.54
CA LEU A 38 -14.06 -11.41 3.56
C LEU A 38 -13.60 -12.85 3.31
N LEU A 39 -12.65 -13.08 2.39
CA LEU A 39 -12.10 -14.40 2.12
C LEU A 39 -11.35 -14.98 3.33
N ILE A 40 -10.56 -14.14 4.03
CA ILE A 40 -9.92 -14.54 5.30
C ILE A 40 -10.98 -14.83 6.36
N GLY A 41 -12.01 -13.99 6.47
CA GLY A 41 -13.11 -14.19 7.41
C GLY A 41 -13.87 -15.48 7.15
N ALA A 42 -14.16 -15.79 5.89
CA ALA A 42 -14.79 -17.04 5.47
C ALA A 42 -13.91 -18.24 5.85
N TRP A 43 -12.60 -18.16 5.61
CA TRP A 43 -11.67 -19.22 5.99
C TRP A 43 -11.64 -19.45 7.52
N VAL A 44 -11.63 -18.39 8.33
CA VAL A 44 -11.66 -18.50 9.81
C VAL A 44 -12.98 -19.12 10.31
N LEU A 45 -14.07 -18.94 9.58
CA LEU A 45 -15.38 -19.52 9.90
C LEU A 45 -15.55 -20.94 9.32
N ASP A 46 -14.49 -21.54 8.78
CA ASP A 46 -14.51 -22.85 8.13
C ASP A 46 -15.46 -22.88 6.90
N ILE A 47 -15.65 -21.73 6.27
CA ILE A 47 -16.41 -21.56 5.03
C ILE A 47 -15.44 -21.61 3.86
N GLU A 48 -15.43 -22.76 3.18
CA GLU A 48 -14.65 -23.01 1.98
C GLU A 48 -15.40 -22.50 0.74
N ILE A 49 -14.87 -21.44 0.12
CA ILE A 49 -15.38 -20.90 -1.16
C ILE A 49 -14.67 -21.58 -2.33
N PHE A 50 -13.42 -21.99 -2.12
CA PHE A 50 -12.61 -22.75 -3.06
C PHE A 50 -12.41 -24.17 -2.54
N GLU A 51 -12.24 -25.14 -3.46
CA GLU A 51 -11.97 -26.54 -3.10
C GLU A 51 -10.64 -26.73 -2.34
N ASP A 52 -9.70 -25.79 -2.51
CA ASP A 52 -8.43 -25.77 -1.80
C ASP A 52 -8.38 -24.59 -0.80
N PRO A 53 -8.30 -24.87 0.52
CA PRO A 53 -8.16 -23.85 1.55
C PRO A 53 -6.92 -22.97 1.35
N GLN A 54 -5.82 -23.52 0.79
CA GLN A 54 -4.61 -22.75 0.54
C GLN A 54 -4.85 -21.70 -0.55
N ALA A 55 -5.54 -22.09 -1.63
CA ALA A 55 -5.91 -21.16 -2.71
C ALA A 55 -6.77 -19.99 -2.19
N GLN A 56 -7.71 -20.24 -1.28
CA GLN A 56 -8.55 -19.19 -0.68
C GLN A 56 -7.71 -18.14 0.05
N ILE A 57 -6.78 -18.56 0.91
CA ILE A 57 -5.89 -17.66 1.66
C ILE A 57 -5.00 -16.89 0.70
N THR A 58 -4.41 -17.57 -0.27
CA THR A 58 -3.53 -16.97 -1.26
C THR A 58 -4.22 -15.86 -2.05
N VAL A 59 -5.41 -16.13 -2.59
CA VAL A 59 -6.20 -15.12 -3.31
C VAL A 59 -6.54 -13.96 -2.39
N ALA A 60 -6.89 -14.24 -1.12
CA ALA A 60 -7.19 -13.19 -0.16
C ALA A 60 -6.00 -12.26 0.09
N VAL A 61 -4.80 -12.81 0.30
CA VAL A 61 -3.56 -12.04 0.49
C VAL A 61 -3.25 -11.21 -0.75
N LEU A 62 -3.33 -11.78 -1.95
CA LEU A 62 -3.09 -11.06 -3.20
C LEU A 62 -4.06 -9.89 -3.38
N PHE A 63 -5.34 -10.08 -3.05
CA PHE A 63 -6.36 -9.02 -3.10
C PHE A 63 -6.06 -7.87 -2.14
N ILE A 64 -5.59 -8.19 -0.92
CA ILE A 64 -5.17 -7.19 0.06
C ILE A 64 -3.94 -6.42 -0.44
N LEU A 65 -2.92 -7.12 -0.93
CA LEU A 65 -1.70 -6.50 -1.46
C LEU A 65 -1.99 -5.61 -2.67
N LEU A 66 -2.84 -6.08 -3.58
CA LEU A 66 -3.29 -5.31 -4.74
C LEU A 66 -4.05 -4.06 -4.30
N GLY A 67 -4.97 -4.18 -3.33
CA GLY A 67 -5.71 -3.04 -2.77
C GLY A 67 -4.77 -1.98 -2.18
N PHE A 68 -3.79 -2.40 -1.40
CA PHE A 68 -2.77 -1.48 -0.86
C PHE A 68 -1.90 -0.87 -1.94
N ALA A 69 -1.42 -1.65 -2.91
CA ALA A 69 -0.59 -1.16 -3.99
C ALA A 69 -1.34 -0.12 -4.85
N ALA A 70 -2.57 -0.44 -5.26
CA ALA A 70 -3.42 0.43 -6.06
C ALA A 70 -3.80 1.72 -5.31
N SER A 71 -4.24 1.60 -4.05
CA SER A 71 -4.58 2.76 -3.22
C SER A 71 -3.39 3.69 -3.03
N ASN A 72 -2.19 3.15 -2.76
CA ASN A 72 -0.98 3.95 -2.63
C ASN A 72 -0.53 4.58 -3.96
N ALA A 73 -0.67 3.88 -5.08
CA ALA A 73 -0.36 4.42 -6.41
C ALA A 73 -1.24 5.63 -6.72
N MET A 74 -2.53 5.54 -6.41
CA MET A 74 -3.51 6.60 -6.66
C MET A 74 -3.33 7.80 -5.74
N GLN A 75 -2.89 7.59 -4.50
CA GLN A 75 -2.46 8.67 -3.61
C GLN A 75 -1.08 9.26 -3.97
N LYS A 76 -0.50 8.89 -5.13
CA LYS A 76 0.85 9.29 -5.58
C LYS A 76 1.97 8.89 -4.61
N ARG A 77 1.71 7.93 -3.72
CA ARG A 77 2.68 7.34 -2.79
C ARG A 77 3.41 6.18 -3.47
N TRP A 78 4.07 6.48 -4.59
CA TRP A 78 4.71 5.49 -5.47
C TRP A 78 5.70 4.57 -4.74
N ARG A 79 6.37 5.06 -3.70
CA ARG A 79 7.29 4.23 -2.92
C ARG A 79 6.55 3.13 -2.15
N LEU A 80 5.44 3.47 -1.48
CA LEU A 80 4.63 2.47 -0.79
C LEU A 80 4.00 1.52 -1.81
N ALA A 81 3.49 2.04 -2.92
CA ALA A 81 2.92 1.22 -3.99
C ALA A 81 3.91 0.18 -4.53
N ALA A 82 5.17 0.59 -4.76
CA ALA A 82 6.23 -0.30 -5.19
C ALA A 82 6.55 -1.37 -4.13
N GLY A 83 6.60 -1.00 -2.84
CA GLY A 83 6.81 -1.95 -1.75
C GLY A 83 5.73 -3.02 -1.67
N TRP A 84 4.45 -2.63 -1.72
CA TRP A 84 3.32 -3.57 -1.75
C TRP A 84 3.29 -4.42 -3.02
N GLY A 85 3.59 -3.82 -4.18
CA GLY A 85 3.69 -4.52 -5.45
C GLY A 85 4.83 -5.55 -5.48
N LEU A 86 5.98 -5.23 -4.88
CA LEU A 86 7.11 -6.16 -4.73
C LEU A 86 6.73 -7.39 -3.92
N LEU A 87 5.96 -7.22 -2.83
CA LEU A 87 5.44 -8.34 -2.05
C LEU A 87 4.48 -9.20 -2.88
N MET A 88 3.55 -8.56 -3.60
CA MET A 88 2.60 -9.27 -4.46
C MET A 88 3.33 -10.10 -5.54
N ILE A 89 4.37 -9.53 -6.15
CA ILE A 89 5.20 -10.22 -7.15
C ILE A 89 5.96 -11.39 -6.50
N ALA A 90 6.54 -11.19 -5.31
CA ALA A 90 7.22 -12.25 -4.59
C ALA A 90 6.29 -13.44 -4.34
N ASP A 91 5.07 -13.18 -3.86
CA ASP A 91 4.05 -14.22 -3.64
C ASP A 91 3.70 -14.95 -4.95
N LEU A 92 3.45 -14.20 -6.03
CA LEU A 92 3.16 -14.80 -7.34
C LEU A 92 4.30 -15.68 -7.85
N VAL A 93 5.56 -15.28 -7.67
CA VAL A 93 6.71 -16.08 -8.12
C VAL A 93 6.84 -17.36 -7.29
N ILE A 94 6.65 -17.29 -5.97
CA ILE A 94 6.69 -18.47 -5.09
C ILE A 94 5.63 -19.49 -5.50
N LEU A 95 4.44 -19.02 -5.88
CA LEU A 95 3.29 -19.86 -6.21
C LEU A 95 3.35 -20.40 -7.64
N ALA A 96 3.74 -19.56 -8.61
CA ALA A 96 3.78 -19.95 -10.02
C ALA A 96 5.02 -20.79 -10.38
N TRP A 97 6.14 -20.56 -9.69
CA TRP A 97 7.39 -21.29 -9.92
C TRP A 97 7.84 -22.04 -8.67
N LEU A 98 7.56 -23.34 -8.63
CA LEU A 98 8.06 -24.25 -7.59
C LEU A 98 9.55 -24.61 -7.73
N ASN A 99 10.30 -23.92 -8.58
CA ASN A 99 11.74 -24.12 -8.68
C ASN A 99 12.45 -23.41 -7.51
N VAL A 100 13.32 -24.12 -6.80
CA VAL A 100 14.11 -23.62 -5.66
C VAL A 100 14.85 -22.31 -6.00
N TRP A 101 15.37 -22.18 -7.22
CA TRP A 101 16.04 -20.95 -7.66
C TRP A 101 15.09 -19.76 -7.76
N ALA A 102 13.89 -19.98 -8.32
CA ALA A 102 12.88 -18.94 -8.44
C ALA A 102 12.34 -18.53 -7.06
N GLN A 103 12.13 -19.49 -6.16
CA GLN A 103 11.74 -19.21 -4.78
C GLN A 103 12.81 -18.42 -4.02
N THR A 104 14.09 -18.76 -4.20
CA THR A 104 15.20 -18.01 -3.59
C THR A 104 15.21 -16.55 -4.06
N VAL A 105 15.03 -16.33 -5.37
CA VAL A 105 14.90 -14.97 -5.93
C VAL A 105 13.67 -14.26 -5.37
N ALA A 106 12.53 -14.95 -5.28
CA ALA A 106 11.29 -14.38 -4.75
C ALA A 106 11.41 -13.97 -3.28
N ILE A 107 12.08 -14.77 -2.44
CA ILE A 107 12.39 -14.41 -1.06
C ILE A 107 13.23 -13.13 -1.03
N GLY A 108 14.25 -13.02 -1.90
CA GLY A 108 15.05 -11.80 -2.05
C GLY A 108 14.19 -10.57 -2.41
N ILE A 109 13.27 -10.71 -3.36
CA ILE A 109 12.30 -9.68 -3.76
C ILE A 109 11.40 -9.30 -2.58
N GLY A 110 10.88 -10.29 -1.85
CA GLY A 110 10.02 -10.08 -0.68
C GLY A 110 10.74 -9.28 0.40
N VAL A 111 11.97 -9.67 0.76
CA VAL A 111 12.80 -8.96 1.74
C VAL A 111 13.07 -7.51 1.32
N MET A 112 13.34 -7.27 0.04
CA MET A 112 13.48 -5.90 -0.49
C MET A 112 12.18 -5.11 -0.34
N GLY A 113 11.03 -5.71 -0.67
CA GLY A 113 9.71 -5.10 -0.51
C GLY A 113 9.43 -4.69 0.94
N ILE A 114 9.65 -5.59 1.90
CA ILE A 114 9.50 -5.32 3.34
C ILE A 114 10.42 -4.18 3.78
N THR A 115 11.70 -4.24 3.38
CA THR A 115 12.69 -3.22 3.75
C THR A 115 12.27 -1.84 3.24
N PHE A 116 11.76 -1.77 2.02
CA PHE A 116 11.31 -0.51 1.42
C PHE A 116 10.10 0.06 2.15
N LEU A 117 9.12 -0.78 2.50
CA LEU A 117 7.98 -0.40 3.31
C LEU A 117 8.43 0.11 4.69
N ALA A 118 9.29 -0.63 5.38
CA ALA A 118 9.78 -0.28 6.72
C ALA A 118 10.48 1.09 6.74
N ILE A 119 11.36 1.36 5.77
CA ILE A 119 12.06 2.66 5.67
C ILE A 119 11.07 3.80 5.46
N GLU A 120 10.08 3.63 4.58
CA GLU A 120 9.12 4.67 4.26
C GLU A 120 8.15 4.93 5.43
N PHE A 121 7.69 3.88 6.11
CA PHE A 121 6.91 3.99 7.34
C PHE A 121 7.69 4.70 8.45
N TYR A 122 8.97 4.34 8.65
CA TYR A 122 9.82 4.99 9.63
C TYR A 122 10.04 6.47 9.32
N ARG A 123 10.22 6.81 8.04
CA ARG A 123 10.34 8.19 7.57
C ARG A 123 9.08 9.01 7.88
N GLN A 124 7.90 8.48 7.57
CA GLN A 124 6.62 9.14 7.84
C GLN A 124 6.39 9.31 9.36
N TYR A 125 6.69 8.27 10.15
CA TYR A 125 6.57 8.31 11.60
C TYR A 125 7.45 9.40 12.23
N ARG A 126 8.71 9.49 11.80
CA ARG A 126 9.64 10.52 12.28
C ARG A 126 9.19 11.93 11.89
N GLN A 127 8.70 12.13 10.67
CA GLN A 127 8.20 13.43 10.21
C GLN A 127 6.98 13.90 11.02
N GLY A 128 6.01 13.00 11.28
CA GLY A 128 4.83 13.33 12.08
C GLY A 128 5.17 13.72 13.53
N ARG A 129 6.20 13.11 14.13
CA ARG A 129 6.70 13.49 15.46
C ARG A 129 7.33 14.88 15.50
N VAL A 130 8.05 15.27 14.45
CA VAL A 130 8.71 16.58 14.37
C VAL A 130 7.67 17.71 14.18
N GLU A 131 6.61 17.45 13.41
CA GLU A 131 5.53 18.41 13.22
C GLU A 131 4.70 18.62 14.49
N ASN A 132 4.40 17.55 15.24
CA ASN A 132 3.69 17.65 16.52
C ASN A 132 4.49 18.31 17.65
N LYS A 133 5.82 18.36 17.57
CA LYS A 133 6.65 19.12 18.54
C LYS A 133 6.72 20.63 18.24
N LYS A 134 6.26 21.07 17.07
CA LYS A 134 6.26 22.49 16.65
C LYS A 134 4.90 23.18 16.83
N LYS A 135 3.86 22.44 17.19
CA LYS A 135 2.56 22.96 17.63
C LYS A 135 2.54 23.07 19.15
#